data_AF-A0A6G4WYB8-F1
#
_entry.id   AF-A0A6G4WYB8-F1
#
_cell.length_a   1.000
_cell.length_b   1.000
_cell.length_c   1.000
_cell.angle_alpha   90.00
_cell.angle_beta   90.00
_cell.angle_gamma   90.00
#
_symmetry.space_group_name_H-M   'P 1'
#
loop_
_entity.id
_entity.type
_entity.pdbx_description
1 polymer ?
#
loop_
_entity_poly.entity_id
_entity_poly.type
_entity_poly.pdbx_seq_one_letter_code
_entity_poly.pdbx_strand_id
1 'polypeptide(L)'
;MQANRITAVAATALAGTLALGAAGIATADHGSDHREKRQQAPGAPQPGADRPEADRQLAQQAETLQDTAAVSDAVGRVLTDVNQAKDGKLSPYRAQRHAHRVAKALTELRTAVTRQAVKSRPLPAAELTTKAASALQASTAKLLRISTAGDERKTRSAARETLVDTVNVVTAANAYGKIPAATLEGLTGKKAPAPSTEPA
;
A
#
# COMPACT_ATOMS: atom_id res chain seq x y z
N MET A 1 41.74 6.01 -25.16
CA MET A 1 40.26 5.96 -25.23
C MET A 1 39.81 4.61 -24.71
N GLN A 2 39.24 4.55 -23.50
CA GLN A 2 38.66 3.33 -22.93
C GLN A 2 37.18 3.57 -22.69
N ALA A 3 36.34 2.81 -23.39
CA ALA A 3 34.89 2.87 -23.29
C ALA A 3 34.42 1.90 -22.19
N ASN A 4 34.01 2.44 -21.03
CA ASN A 4 33.32 1.65 -20.02
C ASN A 4 31.85 1.48 -20.43
N ARG A 5 31.52 0.31 -20.97
CA ARG A 5 30.14 -0.16 -21.10
C ARG A 5 29.69 -0.64 -19.72
N ILE A 6 28.86 0.15 -19.03
CA ILE A 6 28.21 -0.29 -17.80
C ILE A 6 26.87 -0.91 -18.17
N THR A 7 26.81 -2.21 -17.93
CA THR A 7 25.72 -3.15 -18.13
C THR A 7 24.44 -2.72 -17.41
N ALA A 8 23.33 -2.70 -18.15
CA ALA A 8 21.99 -2.51 -17.61
C ALA A 8 21.61 -3.69 -16.71
N VAL A 9 21.26 -3.43 -15.45
CA VAL A 9 20.71 -4.43 -14.53
C VAL A 9 19.51 -3.84 -13.78
N ALA A 10 18.36 -4.42 -14.08
CA ALA A 10 17.19 -4.71 -13.25
C ALA A 10 16.42 -3.58 -12.53
N ALA A 11 15.16 -3.40 -12.94
CA ALA A 11 14.04 -3.07 -12.05
C ALA A 11 12.71 -3.55 -12.69
N THR A 12 12.52 -4.87 -12.74
CA THR A 12 11.26 -5.51 -13.17
C THR A 12 10.72 -6.29 -11.99
N ALA A 13 9.67 -5.80 -11.33
CA ALA A 13 8.66 -6.55 -10.57
C ALA A 13 7.87 -5.60 -9.65
N LEU A 14 6.86 -4.92 -10.21
CA LEU A 14 5.78 -4.33 -9.41
C LEU A 14 4.48 -4.49 -10.21
N ALA A 15 4.15 -5.74 -10.49
CA ALA A 15 2.90 -6.16 -11.11
C ALA A 15 2.46 -7.45 -10.44
N GLY A 16 1.29 -7.43 -9.81
CA GLY A 16 0.57 -8.63 -9.38
C GLY A 16 0.30 -8.71 -7.88
N THR A 17 -0.81 -8.12 -7.45
CA THR A 17 -1.78 -8.70 -6.48
C THR A 17 -2.98 -7.75 -6.31
N LEU A 18 -3.80 -7.58 -7.35
CA LEU A 18 -5.13 -6.93 -7.25
C LEU A 18 -6.18 -7.73 -8.03
N ALA A 19 -6.07 -9.06 -8.00
CA ALA A 19 -7.09 -9.96 -8.49
C ALA A 19 -7.33 -11.02 -7.41
N LEU A 20 -8.45 -10.91 -6.69
CA LEU A 20 -9.25 -11.92 -5.96
C LEU A 20 -9.99 -11.20 -4.81
N GLY A 21 -11.32 -11.27 -4.65
CA GLY A 21 -12.29 -12.12 -5.34
C GLY A 21 -13.72 -11.60 -5.20
N ALA A 22 -14.45 -11.71 -6.30
CA ALA A 22 -15.89 -11.80 -6.34
C ALA A 22 -16.23 -13.28 -6.61
N ALA A 23 -16.69 -14.01 -5.59
CA ALA A 23 -17.35 -15.31 -5.63
C ALA A 23 -17.64 -15.71 -4.17
N GLY A 24 -18.77 -16.26 -3.74
CA GLY A 24 -19.98 -16.72 -4.41
C GLY A 24 -21.01 -17.02 -3.30
N ILE A 25 -22.27 -16.95 -3.65
CA ILE A 25 -23.41 -17.12 -2.75
C ILE A 25 -23.59 -18.63 -2.52
N ALA A 26 -23.38 -19.09 -1.28
CA ALA A 26 -23.81 -20.43 -0.89
C ALA A 26 -25.27 -20.36 -0.42
N THR A 27 -26.20 -20.78 -1.29
CA THR A 27 -27.54 -21.19 -0.86
C THR A 27 -27.43 -22.56 -0.21
N ALA A 28 -27.50 -22.62 1.12
CA ALA A 28 -27.74 -23.86 1.83
C ALA A 28 -29.25 -24.00 2.03
N ASP A 29 -29.85 -24.85 1.20
CA ASP A 29 -31.13 -25.52 1.46
C ASP A 29 -30.91 -26.54 2.58
N HIS A 30 -31.70 -26.46 3.65
CA HIS A 30 -31.90 -27.55 4.60
C HIS A 30 -33.24 -27.37 5.32
N GLY A 31 -34.24 -28.10 4.85
CA GLY A 31 -35.37 -28.49 5.68
C GLY A 31 -34.92 -29.58 6.67
N SER A 32 -35.33 -29.43 7.93
CA SER A 32 -35.89 -30.48 8.79
C SER A 32 -36.15 -29.90 10.18
N ASP A 33 -37.37 -30.10 10.66
CA ASP A 33 -37.90 -29.71 11.95
C ASP A 33 -37.04 -30.18 13.13
N HIS A 34 -36.73 -29.27 14.05
CA HIS A 34 -36.71 -29.58 15.49
C HIS A 34 -37.11 -28.35 16.32
N ARG A 35 -38.16 -28.56 17.11
CA ARG A 35 -38.79 -27.66 18.05
C ARG A 35 -37.98 -27.63 19.35
N GLU A 36 -37.23 -26.56 19.64
CA GLU A 36 -36.74 -26.30 21.00
C GLU A 36 -36.46 -24.82 21.29
N LYS A 37 -37.22 -24.31 22.26
CA LYS A 37 -37.06 -23.12 23.13
C LYS A 37 -36.22 -21.92 22.63
N ARG A 38 -36.95 -20.83 22.36
CA ARG A 38 -36.44 -19.45 22.22
C ARG A 38 -35.61 -19.03 23.45
N GLN A 39 -34.30 -19.05 23.32
CA GLN A 39 -33.39 -18.15 24.01
C GLN A 39 -32.83 -17.18 22.96
N GLN A 40 -33.17 -15.90 23.09
CA GLN A 40 -32.63 -14.81 22.27
C GLN A 40 -31.11 -14.73 22.49
N ALA A 41 -30.35 -15.27 21.55
CA ALA A 41 -28.95 -14.93 21.35
C ALA A 41 -28.85 -13.48 20.82
N PRO A 42 -27.74 -12.75 21.07
CA PRO A 42 -27.46 -11.49 20.39
C PRO A 42 -27.52 -11.75 18.89
N GLY A 43 -28.37 -11.02 18.18
CA GLY A 43 -28.65 -11.25 16.76
C GLY A 43 -27.35 -11.31 15.96
N ALA A 44 -27.16 -12.40 15.22
CA ALA A 44 -26.21 -12.42 14.13
C ALA A 44 -26.52 -11.24 13.18
N PRO A 45 -25.50 -10.55 12.64
CA PRO A 45 -25.72 -9.47 11.69
C PRO A 45 -26.63 -9.96 10.56
N GLN A 46 -27.78 -9.30 10.38
CA GLN A 46 -28.71 -9.65 9.32
C GLN A 46 -28.02 -9.44 7.96
N PRO A 47 -28.01 -10.45 7.06
CA PRO A 47 -27.45 -10.28 5.73
C PRO A 47 -28.34 -9.32 4.93
N GLY A 48 -27.99 -8.04 4.89
CA GLY A 48 -28.65 -7.06 4.03
C GLY A 48 -28.70 -5.62 4.54
N ALA A 49 -28.70 -5.40 5.86
CA ALA A 49 -28.84 -4.05 6.42
C ALA A 49 -27.53 -3.23 6.34
N ASP A 50 -26.37 -3.89 6.44
CA ASP A 50 -25.06 -3.23 6.56
C ASP A 50 -24.27 -3.13 5.24
N ARG A 51 -24.83 -3.61 4.12
CA ARG A 51 -24.17 -3.55 2.79
C ARG A 51 -23.76 -2.13 2.36
N PRO A 52 -24.60 -1.09 2.54
CA PRO A 52 -24.24 0.25 2.08
C PRO A 52 -23.02 0.84 2.81
N GLU A 53 -22.83 0.48 4.08
CA GLU A 53 -21.69 0.95 4.87
C GLU A 53 -20.42 0.17 4.53
N ALA A 54 -20.53 -1.15 4.35
CA ALA A 54 -19.44 -2.00 3.89
C ALA A 54 -18.92 -1.55 2.51
N ASP A 55 -19.81 -1.27 1.56
CA ASP A 55 -19.45 -0.81 0.22
C ASP A 55 -18.74 0.56 0.25
N ARG A 56 -19.20 1.48 1.12
CA ARG A 56 -18.55 2.78 1.32
C ARG A 56 -17.18 2.65 1.97
N GLN A 57 -17.01 1.70 2.89
CA GLN A 57 -15.72 1.43 3.52
C GLN A 57 -14.73 0.82 2.53
N LEU A 58 -15.18 -0.11 1.69
CA LEU A 58 -14.39 -0.68 0.60
C LEU A 58 -13.97 0.39 -0.41
N ALA A 59 -14.88 1.28 -0.81
CA ALA A 59 -14.55 2.38 -1.71
C ALA A 59 -13.49 3.33 -1.12
N GLN A 60 -13.56 3.63 0.19
CA GLN A 60 -12.57 4.47 0.88
C GLN A 60 -11.20 3.78 1.00
N GLN A 61 -11.19 2.47 1.23
CA GLN A 61 -9.96 1.69 1.22
C GLN A 61 -9.33 1.67 -0.18
N ALA A 62 -10.14 1.48 -1.22
CA ALA A 62 -9.67 1.52 -2.60
C ALA A 62 -9.07 2.89 -2.96
N GLU A 63 -9.70 3.98 -2.54
CA GLU A 63 -9.18 5.35 -2.73
C GLU A 63 -7.82 5.53 -2.02
N THR A 64 -7.69 5.09 -0.77
CA THR A 64 -6.42 5.18 -0.03
C THR A 64 -5.31 4.34 -0.67
N LEU A 65 -5.63 3.15 -1.14
CA LEU A 65 -4.69 2.29 -1.87
C LEU A 65 -4.27 2.92 -3.19
N GLN A 66 -5.21 3.51 -3.93
CA GLN A 66 -4.93 4.22 -5.17
C GLN A 66 -4.01 5.43 -4.95
N ASP A 67 -4.26 6.22 -3.92
CA ASP A 67 -3.42 7.38 -3.57
C ASP A 67 -2.03 6.95 -3.10
N THR A 68 -1.95 5.85 -2.34
CA THR A 68 -0.68 5.25 -1.92
C THR A 68 0.13 4.72 -3.12
N ALA A 69 -0.56 4.12 -4.10
CA ALA A 69 0.06 3.68 -5.35
C ALA A 69 0.55 4.87 -6.19
N ALA A 70 -0.20 5.98 -6.23
CA ALA A 70 0.21 7.20 -6.91
C ALA A 70 1.50 7.80 -6.32
N VAL A 71 1.66 7.79 -4.99
CA VAL A 71 2.90 8.19 -4.32
C VAL A 71 4.07 7.29 -4.75
N SER A 72 3.85 5.97 -4.76
CA SER A 72 4.87 4.99 -5.14
C SER A 72 5.30 5.14 -6.61
N ASP A 73 4.36 5.36 -7.53
CA ASP A 73 4.66 5.63 -8.95
C ASP A 73 5.45 6.94 -9.11
N ALA A 74 5.02 8.01 -8.43
CA ALA A 74 5.69 9.30 -8.49
C ALA A 74 7.15 9.20 -8.04
N VAL A 75 7.42 8.52 -6.91
CA VAL A 75 8.78 8.29 -6.40
C VAL A 75 9.57 7.35 -7.29
N GLY A 76 8.97 6.26 -7.77
CA GLY A 76 9.61 5.30 -8.68
C GLY A 76 10.12 5.98 -9.96
N ARG A 77 9.36 6.94 -10.50
CA ARG A 77 9.80 7.78 -11.62
C ARG A 77 10.97 8.68 -11.25
N VAL A 78 10.98 9.28 -10.05
CA VAL A 78 12.15 10.08 -9.59
C VAL A 78 13.40 9.20 -9.58
N LEU A 79 13.33 8.03 -8.94
CA LEU A 79 14.47 7.13 -8.81
C LEU A 79 14.96 6.63 -10.17
N THR A 80 14.04 6.32 -11.08
CA THR A 80 14.37 5.93 -12.46
C THR A 80 15.08 7.05 -13.21
N ASP A 81 14.53 8.26 -13.21
CA ASP A 81 15.11 9.41 -13.91
C ASP A 81 16.47 9.83 -13.30
N VAL A 82 16.61 9.77 -11.97
CA VAL A 82 17.89 10.02 -11.28
C VAL A 82 18.94 8.98 -11.68
N ASN A 83 18.57 7.70 -11.75
CA ASN A 83 19.49 6.62 -12.10
C ASN A 83 19.88 6.65 -13.59
N GLN A 84 18.99 7.12 -14.46
CA GLN A 84 19.26 7.28 -15.91
C GLN A 84 19.98 8.60 -16.23
N ALA A 85 20.00 9.56 -15.31
CA ALA A 85 20.70 10.81 -15.51
C ALA A 85 22.22 10.60 -15.56
N LYS A 86 22.87 11.24 -16.53
CA LYS A 86 24.33 11.22 -16.64
C LYS A 86 24.95 11.79 -15.36
N ASP A 87 25.86 11.05 -14.74
CA ASP A 87 26.50 11.38 -13.46
C ASP A 87 25.50 11.56 -12.29
N GLY A 88 24.31 10.96 -12.39
CA GLY A 88 23.21 11.16 -11.44
C GLY A 88 22.64 12.58 -11.46
N LYS A 89 22.90 13.35 -12.52
CA LYS A 89 22.59 14.78 -12.59
C LYS A 89 21.29 15.10 -13.31
N LEU A 90 20.23 15.34 -12.54
CA LEU A 90 19.00 15.89 -13.09
C LEU A 90 19.14 17.37 -13.44
N SER A 91 18.45 17.81 -14.50
CA SER A 91 18.30 19.23 -14.75
C SER A 91 17.37 19.87 -13.70
N PRO A 92 17.56 21.16 -13.36
CA PRO A 92 16.71 21.86 -12.40
C PRO A 92 15.22 21.80 -12.77
N TYR A 93 14.92 21.94 -14.06
CA TYR A 93 13.56 21.82 -14.58
C TYR A 93 12.94 20.43 -14.32
N ARG A 94 13.67 19.35 -14.59
CA ARG A 94 13.19 17.98 -14.30
C ARG A 94 13.01 17.76 -12.81
N ALA A 95 13.99 18.19 -12.00
CA ALA A 95 13.91 18.06 -10.56
C ALA A 95 12.68 18.78 -9.99
N GLN A 96 12.39 20.00 -10.44
CA GLN A 96 11.20 20.75 -10.04
C GLN A 96 9.90 20.04 -10.45
N ARG A 97 9.84 19.47 -11.66
CA ARG A 97 8.68 18.69 -12.12
C ARG A 97 8.44 17.46 -11.23
N HIS A 98 9.49 16.76 -10.85
CA HIS A 98 9.40 15.62 -9.92
C HIS A 98 8.94 16.05 -8.52
N ALA A 99 9.52 17.13 -7.99
CA ALA A 99 9.12 17.67 -6.69
C ALA A 99 7.61 18.00 -6.67
N HIS A 100 7.10 18.66 -7.72
CA HIS A 100 5.68 19.00 -7.81
C HIS A 100 4.78 17.76 -7.88
N ARG A 101 5.16 16.73 -8.65
CA ARG A 101 4.41 15.47 -8.74
C ARG A 101 4.34 14.74 -7.41
N VAL A 102 5.47 14.60 -6.71
CA VAL A 102 5.51 13.94 -5.41
C VAL A 102 4.72 14.74 -4.37
N ALA A 103 4.85 16.07 -4.35
CA ALA A 103 4.08 16.93 -3.46
C ALA A 103 2.57 16.79 -3.71
N LYS A 104 2.15 16.72 -4.97
CA LYS A 104 0.74 16.49 -5.35
C LYS A 104 0.23 15.15 -4.82
N ALA A 105 0.93 14.05 -5.13
CA ALA A 105 0.53 12.71 -4.68
C ALA A 105 0.46 12.59 -3.14
N LEU A 106 1.44 13.16 -2.43
CA LEU A 106 1.43 13.20 -0.97
C LEU A 106 0.28 14.04 -0.40
N THR A 107 -0.13 15.10 -1.10
CA THR A 107 -1.28 15.92 -0.70
C THR A 107 -2.60 15.15 -0.87
N GLU A 108 -2.75 14.44 -1.99
CA GLU A 108 -3.90 13.57 -2.25
C GLU A 108 -4.01 12.48 -1.16
N LEU A 109 -2.91 11.78 -0.88
CA LEU A 109 -2.85 10.78 0.19
C LEU A 109 -3.23 11.33 1.56
N ARG A 110 -2.65 12.47 1.98
CA ARG A 110 -3.01 13.12 3.25
C ARG A 110 -4.48 13.50 3.31
N THR A 111 -5.04 13.94 2.18
CA THR A 111 -6.46 14.32 2.07
C THR A 111 -7.38 13.12 2.19
N ALA A 112 -7.05 11.99 1.56
CA ALA A 112 -7.80 10.73 1.72
C ALA A 112 -7.77 10.22 3.17
N VAL A 113 -6.58 10.16 3.77
CA VAL A 113 -6.41 9.73 5.17
C VAL A 113 -7.20 10.63 6.13
N THR A 114 -7.13 11.95 5.94
CA THR A 114 -7.88 12.91 6.77
C THR A 114 -9.39 12.74 6.61
N ARG A 115 -9.90 12.59 5.37
CA ARG A 115 -11.33 12.35 5.11
C ARG A 115 -11.84 11.09 5.83
N GLN A 116 -11.01 10.06 5.90
CA GLN A 116 -11.36 8.82 6.59
C GLN A 116 -11.24 8.96 8.12
N ALA A 117 -10.32 9.79 8.62
CA ALA A 117 -10.09 9.98 10.06
C ALA A 117 -11.24 10.74 10.73
N VAL A 118 -11.82 11.70 10.01
CA VAL A 118 -13.03 12.43 10.44
C VAL A 118 -14.22 11.47 10.62
N LYS A 119 -14.31 10.41 9.81
CA LYS A 119 -15.41 9.43 9.86
C LYS A 119 -15.22 8.33 10.91
N SER A 120 -13.96 8.00 11.23
CA SER A 120 -13.64 6.78 12.00
C SER A 120 -13.14 7.02 13.43
N ARG A 121 -13.26 8.25 13.94
CA ARG A 121 -12.52 8.78 15.12
C ARG A 121 -11.01 8.89 14.79
N PRO A 122 -10.31 9.98 15.17
CA PRO A 122 -8.90 10.11 14.87
C PRO A 122 -8.11 8.94 15.48
N LEU A 123 -7.47 8.15 14.61
CA LEU A 123 -6.64 7.00 14.98
C LEU A 123 -5.17 7.41 14.91
N PRO A 124 -4.30 6.87 15.78
CA PRO A 124 -2.85 7.08 15.73
C PRO A 124 -2.23 6.83 14.34
N ALA A 125 -2.86 5.94 13.55
CA ALA A 125 -2.38 5.59 12.22
C ALA A 125 -2.51 6.74 11.17
N ALA A 126 -3.46 7.67 11.33
CA ALA A 126 -3.55 8.86 10.46
C ALA A 126 -2.36 9.82 10.70
N GLU A 127 -1.96 9.98 11.96
CA GLU A 127 -0.78 10.77 12.35
C GLU A 127 0.51 10.11 11.84
N LEU A 128 0.63 8.79 11.97
CA LEU A 128 1.76 8.03 11.44
C LEU A 128 1.91 8.23 9.92
N THR A 129 0.79 8.17 9.19
CA THR A 129 0.80 8.37 7.73
C THR A 129 1.23 9.79 7.36
N THR A 130 0.73 10.79 8.09
CA THR A 130 1.11 12.20 7.90
C THR A 130 2.60 12.43 8.17
N LYS A 131 3.12 11.85 9.25
CA LYS A 131 4.55 11.93 9.61
C LYS A 131 5.43 11.24 8.56
N ALA A 132 5.05 10.04 8.12
CA ALA A 132 5.76 9.32 7.07
C ALA A 132 5.75 10.10 5.74
N ALA A 133 4.61 10.68 5.35
CA ALA A 133 4.51 11.52 4.16
C ALA A 133 5.44 12.73 4.22
N SER A 134 5.57 13.36 5.39
CA SER A 134 6.48 14.49 5.59
C SER A 134 7.96 14.08 5.53
N ALA A 135 8.32 12.91 6.08
CA ALA A 135 9.66 12.35 5.94
C ALA A 135 9.99 12.07 4.46
N LEU A 136 9.08 11.42 3.73
CA LEU A 136 9.25 11.14 2.30
C LEU A 136 9.39 12.42 1.46
N GLN A 137 8.63 13.46 1.79
CA GLN A 137 8.74 14.76 1.13
C GLN A 137 10.14 15.36 1.32
N ALA A 138 10.67 15.29 2.55
CA ALA A 138 11.99 15.82 2.89
C ALA A 138 13.12 15.02 2.21
N SER A 139 13.07 13.68 2.24
CA SER A 139 14.08 12.84 1.58
C SER A 139 14.04 12.98 0.06
N THR A 140 12.85 13.10 -0.54
CA THR A 140 12.72 13.39 -1.98
C THR A 140 13.34 14.75 -2.34
N ALA A 141 13.06 15.80 -1.56
CA ALA A 141 13.65 17.12 -1.79
C ALA A 141 15.19 17.08 -1.67
N LYS A 142 15.70 16.36 -0.68
CA LYS A 142 17.14 16.12 -0.49
C LYS A 142 17.75 15.37 -1.68
N LEU A 143 17.13 14.29 -2.13
CA LEU A 143 17.55 13.52 -3.30
C LEU A 143 17.62 14.40 -4.55
N LEU A 144 16.56 15.16 -4.83
CA LEU A 144 16.50 16.04 -6.00
C LEU A 144 17.57 17.13 -5.94
N ARG A 145 17.80 17.73 -4.77
CA ARG A 145 18.87 18.73 -4.57
C ARG A 145 20.26 18.13 -4.84
N ILE A 146 20.54 16.96 -4.27
CA ILE A 146 21.83 16.28 -4.44
C ILE A 146 22.01 15.85 -5.90
N SER A 147 20.95 15.32 -6.53
CA SER A 147 20.96 14.95 -7.94
C SER A 147 21.25 16.16 -8.81
N THR A 148 20.62 17.32 -8.60
CA THR A 148 20.94 18.53 -9.39
C THR A 148 22.40 18.99 -9.26
N ALA A 149 23.06 18.68 -8.14
CA ALA A 149 24.48 18.97 -7.93
C ALA A 149 25.41 17.96 -8.63
N GLY A 150 24.93 16.78 -9.02
CA GLY A 150 25.71 15.75 -9.71
C GLY A 150 26.67 14.94 -8.82
N ASP A 151 26.38 14.82 -7.51
CA ASP A 151 27.17 13.99 -6.60
C ASP A 151 26.61 12.56 -6.56
N GLU A 152 27.10 11.69 -7.45
CA GLU A 152 26.56 10.35 -7.63
C GLU A 152 26.55 9.50 -6.34
N ARG A 153 27.60 9.61 -5.51
CA ARG A 153 27.68 8.85 -4.25
C ARG A 153 26.61 9.32 -3.26
N LYS A 154 26.44 10.62 -3.09
CA LYS A 154 25.39 11.17 -2.22
C LYS A 154 24.00 10.89 -2.80
N THR A 155 23.84 10.93 -4.12
CA THR A 155 22.58 10.61 -4.81
C THR A 155 22.16 9.17 -4.51
N ARG A 156 23.07 8.20 -4.59
CA ARG A 156 22.77 6.79 -4.23
C ARG A 156 22.36 6.63 -2.77
N SER A 157 23.03 7.33 -1.84
CA SER A 157 22.66 7.31 -0.43
C SER A 157 21.27 7.90 -0.20
N ALA A 158 20.97 9.04 -0.81
CA ALA A 158 19.67 9.70 -0.70
C ALA A 158 18.56 8.85 -1.35
N ALA A 159 18.83 8.17 -2.45
CA ALA A 159 17.86 7.28 -3.11
C ALA A 159 17.44 6.12 -2.19
N ARG A 160 18.38 5.53 -1.44
CA ARG A 160 18.08 4.49 -0.44
C ARG A 160 17.22 5.02 0.70
N GLU A 161 17.51 6.21 1.20
CA GLU A 161 16.72 6.90 2.22
C GLU A 161 15.29 7.15 1.73
N THR A 162 15.13 7.66 0.51
CA THR A 162 13.81 7.86 -0.12
C THR A 162 13.03 6.55 -0.29
N LEU A 163 13.69 5.43 -0.62
CA LEU A 163 13.04 4.11 -0.69
C LEU A 163 12.51 3.67 0.68
N VAL A 164 13.31 3.81 1.74
CA VAL A 164 12.89 3.48 3.11
C VAL A 164 11.69 4.32 3.53
N ASP A 165 11.71 5.62 3.27
CA ASP A 165 10.58 6.50 3.58
C ASP A 165 9.32 6.15 2.77
N THR A 166 9.48 5.71 1.52
CA THR A 166 8.35 5.24 0.70
C THR A 166 7.71 4.02 1.31
N VAL A 167 8.51 3.04 1.75
CA VAL A 167 8.00 1.84 2.45
C VAL A 167 7.29 2.25 3.74
N ASN A 168 7.84 3.19 4.52
CA ASN A 168 7.20 3.69 5.73
C ASN A 168 5.83 4.33 5.44
N VAL A 169 5.68 5.07 4.35
CA VAL A 169 4.39 5.62 3.91
C VAL A 169 3.40 4.51 3.58
N VAL A 170 3.82 3.51 2.79
CA VAL A 170 2.96 2.38 2.42
C VAL A 170 2.53 1.59 3.66
N THR A 171 3.46 1.30 4.57
CA THR A 171 3.16 0.59 5.82
C THR A 171 2.21 1.40 6.71
N ALA A 172 2.41 2.71 6.84
CA ALA A 172 1.54 3.57 7.63
C ALA A 172 0.12 3.66 7.03
N ALA A 173 0.01 3.81 5.71
CA ALA A 173 -1.27 3.85 5.01
C ALA A 173 -2.02 2.51 5.11
N ASN A 174 -1.31 1.38 5.01
CA ASN A 174 -1.91 0.05 5.15
C ASN A 174 -2.34 -0.25 6.60
N ALA A 175 -1.54 0.17 7.60
CA ALA A 175 -1.91 0.06 9.00
C ALA A 175 -3.19 0.84 9.32
N TYR A 176 -3.43 1.95 8.62
CA TYR A 176 -4.65 2.75 8.74
C TYR A 176 -5.87 2.07 8.10
N GLY A 177 -5.70 1.37 6.98
CA GLY A 177 -6.80 0.71 6.26
C GLY A 177 -7.42 -0.49 6.95
N LYS A 178 -6.87 -0.98 8.08
CA LYS A 178 -7.24 -2.27 8.71
C LYS A 178 -7.40 -3.39 7.67
N ILE A 179 -6.47 -3.46 6.72
CA ILE A 179 -6.49 -4.52 5.71
C ILE A 179 -6.42 -5.84 6.49
N PRO A 180 -7.39 -6.75 6.32
CA PRO A 180 -7.34 -8.06 6.95
C PRO A 180 -5.97 -8.67 6.68
N ALA A 181 -5.34 -9.25 7.70
CA ALA A 181 -4.08 -9.98 7.50
C ALA A 181 -4.26 -10.91 6.29
N ALA A 182 -3.30 -10.91 5.36
CA ALA A 182 -3.41 -11.69 4.14
C ALA A 182 -3.73 -13.15 4.50
N THR A 183 -4.97 -13.59 4.25
CA THR A 183 -5.37 -14.99 4.37
C THR A 183 -4.89 -15.71 3.12
N LEU A 184 -3.57 -15.90 3.05
CA LEU A 184 -2.96 -16.80 2.11
C LEU A 184 -3.07 -18.21 2.69
N GLU A 185 -4.07 -18.95 2.24
CA GLU A 185 -4.10 -20.41 2.42
C GLU A 185 -2.74 -20.96 1.97
N GLY A 186 -2.00 -21.57 2.90
CA GLY A 186 -0.66 -22.13 2.65
C GLY A 186 0.53 -21.37 3.26
N LEU A 187 0.37 -20.15 3.79
CA LEU A 187 1.47 -19.43 4.48
C LEU A 187 1.41 -19.49 6.00
N THR A 188 0.22 -19.70 6.57
CA THR A 188 0.14 -20.07 7.99
C THR A 188 0.40 -21.57 8.07
N GLY A 189 1.52 -21.96 8.65
CA GLY A 189 1.95 -23.35 8.84
C GLY A 189 1.05 -24.19 9.76
N LYS A 190 -0.28 -24.03 9.71
CA LYS A 190 -1.18 -25.09 10.16
C LYS A 190 -1.14 -26.18 9.11
N LYS A 191 -0.17 -27.07 9.27
CA LYS A 191 -0.20 -28.44 8.75
C LYS A 191 -1.64 -28.94 8.88
N ALA A 192 -2.28 -29.24 7.75
CA ALA A 192 -3.59 -29.89 7.75
C ALA A 192 -3.52 -31.09 8.71
N PRO A 193 -4.51 -31.29 9.60
CA PRO A 193 -4.56 -32.52 10.38
C PRO A 193 -4.56 -33.67 9.38
N ALA A 194 -3.57 -34.56 9.54
CA ALA A 194 -3.45 -35.75 8.70
C ALA A 194 -4.78 -36.52 8.76
N PRO A 195 -5.23 -37.14 7.64
CA PRO A 195 -6.37 -38.03 7.71
C PRO A 195 -6.04 -39.13 8.72
N SER A 196 -6.85 -39.23 9.77
CA SER A 196 -6.78 -40.34 10.71
C SER A 196 -7.02 -41.62 9.92
N THR A 197 -5.95 -42.37 9.64
CA THR A 197 -6.06 -43.80 9.39
C THR A 197 -6.42 -44.44 10.72
N GLU A 198 -7.72 -44.70 10.88
CA GLU A 198 -8.26 -45.53 11.95
C GLU A 198 -7.93 -47.00 11.64
N PRO A 199 -7.27 -47.74 12.55
CA PRO A 199 -7.20 -49.19 12.48
C PRO A 199 -8.14 -49.81 13.52
N ALA A 200 -9.11 -50.61 13.05
CA ALA A 200 -9.53 -51.89 13.63
C ALA A 200 -10.51 -52.58 12.68
#